data_AF-A0A8T3R8P2-F1
#
_entry.id   AF-A0A8T3R8P2-F1
#
_cell.length_a   1.000
_cell.length_b   1.000
_cell.length_c   1.000
_cell.angle_alpha   90.00
_cell.angle_beta   90.00
_cell.angle_gamma   90.00
#
_symmetry.space_group_name_H-M   'P 1'
#
loop_
_entity.id
_entity.type
_entity.pdbx_description
1 polymer ?
#
loop_
_entity_poly.entity_id
_entity_poly.type
_entity_poly.pdbx_seq_one_letter_code
_entity_poly.pdbx_strand_id
1 'polypeptide(L)'
;MTAQPPAPAVPSPDGPPRRKGSGHRWPSGAPRGGPSRTGRLSRRSLVLSGALLAVVWLVLVFGSALADVDAAHRRAEQTRDDNAALQERLEQGRAEIELMQTDEFLRQQARAYGMGERGERAFALEAGTPLMEPIPPLGISLKPPAARSPLEEWFLLLFG
;
A
#
# COMPACT_ATOMS: atom_id res chain seq x y z
N MET A 1 35.11 -4.05 -25.67
CA MET A 1 36.44 -4.69 -25.65
C MET A 1 37.39 -3.79 -24.90
N THR A 2 37.71 -4.14 -23.65
CA THR A 2 38.85 -3.62 -22.84
C THR A 2 38.85 -4.45 -21.55
N ALA A 3 39.44 -5.65 -21.56
CA ALA A 3 40.86 -5.94 -21.30
C ALA A 3 41.19 -5.96 -19.79
N GLN A 4 41.18 -7.18 -19.24
CA GLN A 4 41.74 -7.56 -17.95
C GLN A 4 43.25 -7.81 -18.09
N PRO A 5 44.07 -7.39 -17.11
CA PRO A 5 45.36 -8.02 -16.87
C PRO A 5 45.40 -8.77 -15.52
N PRO A 6 45.94 -10.00 -15.48
CA PRO A 6 46.13 -10.80 -14.27
C PRO A 6 47.47 -10.50 -13.60
N ALA A 7 47.58 -10.75 -12.29
CA ALA A 7 48.88 -10.77 -11.61
C ALA A 7 48.97 -11.91 -10.57
N PRO A 8 50.18 -12.44 -10.33
CA PRO A 8 50.42 -13.87 -10.11
C PRO A 8 50.66 -14.31 -8.66
N ALA A 9 50.62 -15.62 -8.48
CA ALA A 9 50.95 -16.36 -7.25
C ALA A 9 52.43 -16.21 -6.84
N VAL A 10 52.67 -16.21 -5.52
CA VAL A 10 53.99 -16.48 -4.92
C VAL A 10 53.83 -17.62 -3.92
N PRO A 11 54.45 -18.79 -4.17
CA PRO A 11 54.75 -19.79 -3.17
C PRO A 11 56.18 -19.60 -2.67
N SER A 12 56.46 -19.78 -1.39
CA SER A 12 57.79 -20.23 -0.95
C SER A 12 57.85 -20.61 0.53
N PRO A 13 58.83 -21.47 0.88
CA PRO A 13 58.73 -22.53 1.86
C PRO A 13 59.66 -22.25 3.06
N ASP A 14 60.13 -23.31 3.70
CA ASP A 14 61.02 -23.37 4.88
C ASP A 14 60.24 -23.38 6.20
N GLY A 15 60.29 -24.40 7.04
CA GLY A 15 61.26 -25.48 7.20
C GLY A 15 61.44 -25.68 8.71
N PRO A 16 61.38 -26.91 9.25
CA PRO A 16 61.38 -27.14 10.70
C PRO A 16 62.83 -27.21 11.25
N PRO A 17 63.02 -27.19 12.58
CA PRO A 17 63.41 -28.47 13.17
C PRO A 17 62.92 -28.76 14.60
N ARG A 18 62.56 -30.04 14.76
CA ARG A 18 62.95 -30.98 15.82
C ARG A 18 63.13 -30.47 17.26
N ARG A 19 62.36 -31.08 18.16
CA ARG A 19 62.84 -31.42 19.51
C ARG A 19 62.68 -32.92 19.78
N LYS A 20 63.80 -33.57 20.10
CA LYS A 20 63.94 -34.95 20.58
C LYS A 20 63.71 -35.00 22.11
N GLY A 21 63.29 -36.17 22.59
CA GLY A 21 63.36 -36.58 24.00
C GLY A 21 62.14 -37.43 24.37
N SER A 22 62.21 -38.75 24.19
CA SER A 22 62.33 -39.75 25.27
C SER A 22 61.12 -39.72 26.21
N GLY A 23 60.22 -40.69 26.24
CA GLY A 23 60.40 -42.12 26.08
C GLY A 23 59.98 -42.80 27.37
N HIS A 24 58.67 -42.95 27.60
CA HIS A 24 58.13 -43.89 28.58
C HIS A 24 56.90 -44.58 27.99
N ARG A 25 57.01 -45.90 27.88
CA ARG A 25 56.03 -46.84 27.33
C ARG A 25 55.30 -47.49 28.50
N TRP A 26 53.99 -47.33 28.58
CA TRP A 26 53.04 -48.32 29.12
C TRP A 26 51.71 -48.25 28.33
N PRO A 27 50.93 -49.34 28.28
CA PRO A 27 50.11 -49.70 27.13
C PRO A 27 48.63 -49.29 27.26
N SER A 28 48.03 -49.08 26.09
CA SER A 28 46.66 -49.47 25.76
C SER A 28 45.52 -48.99 26.69
N GLY A 29 45.11 -47.74 26.50
CA GLY A 29 43.78 -47.26 26.82
C GLY A 29 43.29 -46.37 25.70
N ALA A 30 42.71 -46.97 24.66
CA ALA A 30 42.14 -46.23 23.54
C ALA A 30 41.10 -45.23 24.06
N PRO A 31 41.16 -43.94 23.70
CA PRO A 31 39.98 -43.11 23.79
C PRO A 31 38.94 -43.75 22.86
N ARG A 32 37.90 -44.34 23.45
CA ARG A 32 36.70 -44.73 22.70
C ARG A 32 36.26 -43.48 21.96
N GLY A 33 36.36 -43.52 20.64
CA GLY A 33 35.87 -42.48 19.77
C GLY A 33 34.44 -42.16 20.16
N GLY A 34 34.20 -40.92 20.56
CA GLY A 34 32.88 -40.34 20.38
C GLY A 34 32.50 -40.52 18.91
N PRO A 35 31.23 -40.76 18.58
CA PRO A 35 30.83 -40.98 17.21
C PRO A 35 31.21 -39.74 16.40
N SER A 36 32.28 -39.85 15.62
CA SER A 36 32.57 -38.98 14.50
C SER A 36 31.41 -39.14 13.53
N ARG A 37 30.39 -38.29 13.68
CA ARG A 37 29.36 -38.03 12.66
C ARG A 37 30.00 -37.26 11.50
N THR A 38 31.03 -37.83 10.90
CA THR A 38 31.62 -37.35 9.67
C THR A 38 31.51 -38.47 8.64
N GLY A 39 30.76 -38.21 7.58
CA GLY A 39 30.89 -38.96 6.34
C GLY A 39 30.01 -40.19 6.18
N ARG A 40 28.69 -40.05 6.33
CA ARG A 40 27.71 -40.75 5.49
C ARG A 40 26.38 -40.01 5.61
N LEU A 41 26.26 -38.91 4.88
CA LEU A 41 24.94 -38.45 4.44
C LEU A 41 24.35 -39.62 3.67
N SER A 42 23.49 -40.39 4.34
CA SER A 42 22.74 -41.47 3.74
C SER A 42 22.04 -40.89 2.51
N ARG A 43 22.00 -41.61 1.38
CA ARG A 43 21.26 -41.15 0.19
C ARG A 43 19.84 -40.66 0.55
N ARG A 44 19.26 -41.21 1.62
CA ARG A 44 18.01 -40.77 2.24
C ARG A 44 18.02 -39.34 2.77
N SER A 45 19.08 -38.89 3.47
CA SER A 45 19.15 -37.51 3.96
C SER A 45 19.30 -36.51 2.82
N LEU A 46 20.01 -36.87 1.74
CA LEU A 46 20.12 -36.03 0.54
C LEU A 46 18.76 -35.86 -0.17
N VAL A 47 18.03 -36.96 -0.33
CA VAL A 47 16.67 -36.96 -0.92
C VAL A 47 15.70 -36.15 -0.06
N LEU A 48 15.74 -36.32 1.27
CA LEU A 48 14.89 -35.56 2.19
C LEU A 48 15.20 -34.05 2.14
N SER A 49 16.48 -33.67 2.17
CA SER A 49 16.86 -32.25 2.04
C SER A 49 16.44 -31.67 0.69
N GLY A 50 16.62 -32.42 -0.41
CA GLY A 50 16.19 -32.00 -1.74
C GLY A 50 14.67 -31.83 -1.84
N ALA A 51 13.91 -32.78 -1.29
CA ALA A 51 12.44 -32.69 -1.23
C ALA A 51 11.98 -31.48 -0.42
N LEU A 52 12.62 -31.22 0.73
CA LEU A 52 12.28 -30.06 1.56
C LEU A 52 12.59 -28.74 0.84
N LEU A 53 13.72 -28.67 0.14
CA LEU A 53 14.06 -27.51 -0.68
C LEU A 53 13.04 -27.29 -1.81
N ALA A 54 12.61 -28.38 -2.46
CA ALA A 54 11.60 -28.32 -3.51
C ALA A 54 10.25 -27.84 -3.00
N VAL A 55 9.82 -28.28 -1.81
CA VAL A 55 8.59 -27.80 -1.16
C VAL A 55 8.69 -26.31 -0.85
N VAL A 56 9.79 -25.86 -0.24
CA VAL A 56 10.00 -24.43 0.06
C VAL A 56 9.99 -23.61 -1.23
N TRP A 57 10.69 -24.08 -2.27
CA TRP A 57 10.72 -23.42 -3.57
C TRP A 57 9.32 -23.34 -4.21
N LEU A 58 8.54 -24.42 -4.16
CA LEU A 58 7.17 -24.45 -4.66
C LEU A 58 6.30 -23.42 -3.95
N VAL A 59 6.37 -23.35 -2.62
CA VAL A 59 5.62 -22.36 -1.82
C VAL A 59 6.00 -20.94 -2.20
N LEU A 60 7.29 -20.66 -2.43
CA LEU A 60 7.74 -19.33 -2.86
C LEU A 60 7.19 -18.94 -4.24
N VAL A 61 7.26 -19.85 -5.22
CA VAL A 61 6.76 -19.59 -6.58
C VAL A 61 5.24 -19.44 -6.61
N PHE A 62 4.51 -20.30 -5.89
CA PHE A 62 3.05 -20.18 -5.80
C PHE A 62 2.64 -18.91 -5.03
N GLY A 63 3.39 -18.56 -3.98
CA GLY A 63 3.18 -17.30 -3.25
C GLY A 63 3.37 -16.07 -4.13
N SER A 64 4.42 -16.04 -4.95
CA SER A 64 4.62 -14.93 -5.90
C SER A 64 3.57 -14.91 -7.01
N ALA A 65 3.19 -16.07 -7.56
CA ALA A 65 2.18 -16.16 -8.60
C ALA A 65 0.79 -15.69 -8.11
N LEU A 66 0.43 -16.02 -6.87
CA LEU A 66 -0.83 -15.56 -6.28
C LEU A 66 -0.80 -14.04 -6.02
N ALA A 67 0.31 -13.51 -5.55
CA ALA A 67 0.49 -12.07 -5.36
C ALA A 67 0.40 -11.29 -6.69
N ASP A 68 0.95 -11.83 -7.78
CA ASP A 68 0.88 -11.23 -9.11
C ASP A 68 -0.56 -11.22 -9.66
N VAL A 69 -1.32 -12.29 -9.43
CA VAL A 69 -2.75 -12.37 -9.82
C VAL A 69 -3.59 -11.37 -9.04
N ASP A 70 -3.40 -11.28 -7.72
CA ASP A 70 -4.08 -10.30 -6.88
C ASP A 70 -3.73 -8.86 -7.29
N ALA A 71 -2.46 -8.59 -7.60
CA ALA A 71 -2.03 -7.29 -8.09
C ALA A 71 -2.68 -6.94 -9.44
N ALA A 72 -2.82 -7.91 -10.34
CA ALA A 72 -3.50 -7.72 -11.62
C ALA A 72 -5.00 -7.44 -11.43
N HIS A 73 -5.67 -8.16 -10.52
CA HIS A 73 -7.08 -7.92 -10.21
C HIS A 73 -7.30 -6.54 -9.57
N ARG A 74 -6.47 -6.14 -8.60
CA ARG A 74 -6.56 -4.81 -7.98
C ARG A 74 -6.37 -3.68 -9.00
N ARG A 75 -5.43 -3.84 -9.93
CA ARG A 75 -5.24 -2.85 -11.02
C ARG A 75 -6.47 -2.78 -11.94
N ALA A 76 -7.08 -3.93 -12.24
CA ALA A 76 -8.28 -3.98 -13.07
C ALA A 76 -9.47 -3.31 -12.38
N GLU A 77 -9.70 -3.58 -11.09
CA GLU A 77 -10.74 -2.91 -10.30
C GLU A 77 -10.47 -1.41 -10.17
N GLN A 78 -9.24 -1.01 -9.83
CA GLN A 78 -8.87 0.40 -9.77
C GLN A 78 -9.12 1.12 -11.10
N THR A 79 -8.79 0.51 -12.24
CA THR A 79 -9.07 1.09 -13.56
C THR A 79 -10.57 1.21 -13.83
N ARG A 80 -11.39 0.28 -13.33
CA ARG A 80 -12.86 0.38 -13.46
C ARG A 80 -13.42 1.49 -12.60
N ASP A 81 -12.98 1.60 -11.36
CA ASP A 81 -13.39 2.66 -10.43
C ASP A 81 -13.00 4.04 -10.98
N ASP A 82 -11.77 4.19 -11.49
CA ASP A 82 -11.30 5.42 -12.11
C ASP A 82 -12.14 5.79 -13.34
N ASN A 83 -12.45 4.81 -14.20
CA ASN A 83 -13.32 5.05 -15.36
C ASN A 83 -14.75 5.44 -14.97
N ALA A 84 -15.32 4.81 -13.95
CA ALA A 84 -16.65 5.15 -13.45
C ALA A 84 -16.68 6.59 -12.90
N ALA A 85 -15.67 6.96 -12.11
CA ALA A 85 -15.54 8.32 -11.58
C ALA A 85 -15.35 9.36 -12.71
N LEU A 86 -14.60 9.02 -13.77
CA LEU A 86 -14.45 9.90 -14.93
C LEU A 86 -15.76 10.05 -15.71
N GLN A 87 -16.52 8.97 -15.88
CA GLN A 87 -17.84 9.03 -16.53
C GLN A 87 -18.81 9.92 -15.76
N GLU A 88 -18.87 9.79 -14.44
CA GLU A 88 -19.71 10.63 -13.59
C GLU A 88 -19.37 12.12 -13.75
N ARG A 89 -18.07 12.46 -13.76
CA ARG A 89 -17.62 13.85 -13.99
C ARG A 89 -17.98 14.36 -15.38
N LEU A 90 -17.90 13.50 -16.41
CA LEU A 90 -18.30 13.87 -17.77
C LEU A 90 -19.81 14.10 -17.87
N GLU A 91 -20.62 13.30 -17.19
CA GLU A 91 -22.08 13.46 -17.14
C GLU A 91 -22.46 14.76 -16.41
N GLN A 92 -21.86 15.01 -15.24
CA GLN A 92 -22.04 16.28 -14.51
C GLN A 92 -21.62 17.48 -15.36
N GLY A 93 -20.44 17.43 -15.98
CA GLY A 93 -19.95 18.52 -16.84
C GLY A 93 -20.83 18.75 -18.07
N ARG A 94 -21.42 17.69 -18.66
CA ARG A 94 -22.38 17.83 -19.75
C ARG A 94 -23.66 18.52 -19.30
N ALA A 95 -24.20 18.13 -18.14
CA ALA A 95 -25.38 18.77 -17.57
C ALA A 95 -25.13 20.25 -17.25
N GLU A 96 -23.94 20.59 -16.75
CA GLU A 96 -23.54 21.98 -16.52
C GLU A 96 -23.46 22.78 -17.82
N ILE A 97 -22.84 22.23 -18.86
CA ILE A 97 -22.76 22.90 -20.17
C ILE A 97 -24.15 23.10 -20.76
N GLU A 98 -25.03 22.10 -20.67
CA GLU A 98 -26.42 22.19 -21.12
C GLU A 98 -27.16 23.33 -20.39
N LEU A 99 -27.01 23.41 -19.07
CA LEU A 99 -27.58 24.50 -18.27
C LEU A 99 -27.03 25.86 -18.71
N MET A 100 -25.71 25.98 -18.91
CA MET A 100 -25.07 27.23 -19.32
C MET A 100 -25.49 27.71 -20.72
N GLN A 101 -25.88 26.77 -21.60
CA GLN A 101 -26.38 27.08 -22.94
C GLN A 101 -27.86 27.48 -22.96
N THR A 102 -28.57 27.37 -21.84
CA THR A 102 -29.98 27.81 -21.80
C THR A 102 -30.10 29.33 -21.92
N ASP A 103 -31.13 29.79 -22.64
CA ASP A 103 -31.42 31.22 -22.81
C ASP A 103 -31.61 31.94 -21.47
N GLU A 104 -32.25 31.28 -20.49
CA GLU A 104 -32.49 31.85 -19.17
C GLU A 104 -31.18 32.09 -18.40
N PHE A 105 -30.24 31.13 -18.47
CA PHE A 105 -28.91 31.31 -17.88
C PHE A 105 -28.18 32.47 -18.56
N LEU A 106 -28.19 32.53 -19.90
CA LEU A 106 -27.57 33.62 -20.65
C LEU A 106 -28.19 34.98 -20.32
N ARG A 107 -29.52 35.07 -20.21
CA ARG A 107 -30.22 36.29 -19.78
C ARG A 107 -29.84 36.68 -18.36
N GLN A 108 -29.73 35.73 -17.45
CA GLN A 108 -29.29 35.99 -16.07
C GLN A 108 -27.86 36.55 -16.04
N GLN A 109 -26.95 35.97 -16.81
CA GLN A 109 -25.58 36.47 -16.92
C GLN A 109 -25.53 37.85 -17.58
N ALA A 110 -26.31 38.07 -18.64
CA ALA A 110 -26.43 39.38 -19.29
C ALA A 110 -26.90 40.47 -18.31
N ARG A 111 -27.88 40.17 -17.45
CA ARG A 111 -28.33 41.08 -16.38
C ARG A 111 -27.21 41.42 -15.38
N ALA A 112 -26.34 40.46 -15.04
CA ALA A 112 -25.19 40.71 -14.18
C ALA A 112 -24.19 41.71 -14.80
N TYR A 113 -24.13 41.80 -16.13
CA TYR A 113 -23.36 42.80 -16.88
C TYR A 113 -24.14 44.07 -17.22
N GLY A 114 -25.33 44.27 -16.65
CA GLY A 114 -26.18 45.45 -16.90
C GLY A 114 -26.93 45.42 -18.24
N MET A 115 -26.91 44.30 -18.96
CA MET A 115 -27.67 44.08 -20.20
C MET A 115 -29.05 43.48 -19.91
N GLY A 116 -29.75 44.03 -18.91
CA GLY A 116 -31.13 43.65 -18.57
C GLY A 116 -32.17 44.27 -19.50
N GLU A 117 -33.43 43.89 -19.31
CA GLU A 117 -34.53 44.48 -20.06
C GLU A 117 -34.82 45.94 -19.65
N ARG A 118 -35.49 46.68 -20.53
CA ARG A 118 -35.83 48.09 -20.28
C ARG A 118 -36.79 48.18 -19.09
N GLY A 119 -36.31 48.74 -17.99
CA GLY A 119 -37.08 48.91 -16.75
C GLY A 119 -36.78 47.88 -15.67
N GLU A 120 -35.95 46.85 -15.96
CA GLU A 120 -35.40 45.98 -14.91
C GLU A 120 -34.45 46.78 -14.01
N ARG A 121 -34.52 46.52 -12.69
CA ARG A 121 -33.57 47.04 -11.69
C ARG A 121 -32.89 45.87 -11.00
N ALA A 122 -31.56 45.90 -10.92
CA ALA A 122 -30.82 44.88 -10.20
C ALA A 122 -31.28 44.84 -8.72
N PHE A 123 -31.58 43.65 -8.21
CA PHE A 123 -31.83 43.46 -6.79
C PHE A 123 -30.50 43.60 -6.05
N ALA A 124 -30.39 44.61 -5.21
CA ALA A 124 -29.27 44.80 -4.31
C ALA A 124 -29.81 45.00 -2.89
N LEU A 125 -29.18 44.35 -1.92
CA LEU A 125 -29.48 44.59 -0.51
C LEU A 125 -29.05 46.01 -0.14
N GLU A 126 -29.85 46.69 0.66
CA GLU A 126 -29.52 48.03 1.14
C GLU A 126 -28.28 47.98 2.03
N ALA A 127 -27.43 49.01 1.95
CA ALA A 127 -26.27 49.12 2.80
C ALA A 127 -26.70 49.15 4.28
N GLY A 128 -26.22 48.19 5.08
CA GLY A 128 -26.61 48.04 6.49
C GLY A 128 -27.72 47.02 6.75
N THR A 129 -28.16 46.27 5.73
CA THR A 129 -29.07 45.14 5.95
C THR A 129 -28.42 44.10 6.90
N PRO A 130 -29.10 43.66 7.97
CA PRO A 130 -28.57 42.63 8.86
C PRO A 130 -28.24 41.35 8.09
N LEU A 131 -27.08 40.73 8.37
CA LEU A 131 -26.75 39.43 7.78
C LEU A 131 -27.76 38.39 8.24
N MET A 132 -28.46 37.78 7.28
CA MET A 132 -29.35 36.64 7.55
C MET A 132 -28.51 35.40 7.87
N GLU A 133 -29.07 34.51 8.69
CA GLU A 133 -28.44 33.20 8.93
C GLU A 133 -28.34 32.44 7.60
N PRO A 134 -27.18 31.84 7.27
CA PRO A 134 -27.01 31.11 6.02
C PRO A 134 -28.03 29.98 5.88
N ILE A 135 -28.82 30.03 4.82
CA ILE A 135 -29.72 28.93 4.47
C ILE A 135 -28.85 27.82 3.89
N PRO A 136 -28.91 26.58 4.41
CA PRO A 136 -28.20 25.45 3.81
C PRO A 136 -28.69 25.23 2.37
N PRO A 137 -27.80 24.92 1.42
CA PRO A 137 -28.21 24.68 0.05
C PRO A 137 -29.18 23.50 -0.03
N LEU A 138 -30.17 23.62 -0.93
CA LEU A 138 -31.17 22.59 -1.16
C LEU A 138 -30.50 21.25 -1.50
N GLY A 139 -30.92 20.17 -0.84
CA GLY A 139 -30.36 18.83 -1.02
C GLY A 139 -29.25 18.44 -0.05
N ILE A 140 -28.68 19.38 0.71
CA ILE A 140 -27.84 19.03 1.87
C ILE A 140 -28.75 18.77 3.06
N SER A 141 -28.97 17.49 3.38
CA SER A 141 -29.57 17.11 4.66
C SER A 141 -28.56 17.46 5.75
N LEU A 142 -28.76 18.59 6.44
CA LEU A 142 -28.00 18.90 7.65
C LEU A 142 -28.20 17.70 8.58
N LYS A 143 -27.12 16.98 8.88
CA LYS A 143 -27.14 15.89 9.85
C LYS A 143 -27.81 16.45 11.10
N PRO A 144 -28.96 15.91 11.54
CA PRO A 144 -29.57 16.35 12.78
C PRO A 144 -28.50 16.29 13.88
N PRO A 145 -28.48 17.25 14.83
CA PRO A 145 -27.60 17.12 15.99
C PRO A 145 -27.77 15.71 16.54
N ALA A 146 -26.66 15.01 16.77
CA ALA A 146 -26.70 13.59 17.15
C ALA A 146 -27.71 13.44 18.28
N ALA A 147 -28.80 12.71 18.01
CA ALA A 147 -29.80 12.43 19.02
C ALA A 147 -29.07 11.80 20.20
N ARG A 148 -29.26 12.35 21.39
CA ARG A 148 -28.67 11.78 22.61
C ARG A 148 -29.09 10.31 22.66
N SER A 149 -28.15 9.46 23.06
CA SER A 149 -28.48 8.04 23.18
C SER A 149 -29.60 7.89 24.22
N PRO A 150 -30.57 6.98 24.03
CA PRO A 150 -31.58 6.72 25.05
C PRO A 150 -30.99 6.35 26.42
N LEU A 151 -29.76 5.83 26.42
CA LEU A 151 -28.98 5.54 27.62
C LEU A 151 -28.50 6.82 28.32
N GLU A 152 -28.03 7.83 27.58
CA GLU A 152 -27.66 9.16 28.13
C GLU A 152 -28.85 9.82 28.83
N GLU A 153 -30.04 9.74 28.21
CA GLU A 153 -31.28 10.27 28.80
C GLU A 153 -31.64 9.53 30.08
N TRP A 154 -31.44 8.21 30.10
CA TRP A 154 -31.63 7.39 31.30
C TRP A 154 -30.63 7.70 32.41
N PHE A 155 -29.36 7.96 32.08
CA PHE A 155 -28.36 8.36 33.07
C PHE A 155 -28.68 9.72 33.70
N LEU A 156 -29.06 10.72 32.90
CA LEU A 156 -29.52 12.01 33.43
C LEU A 156 -30.76 11.85 34.32
N LEU A 157 -31.70 10.99 33.92
CA LEU A 157 -32.89 10.71 34.73
C LEU A 157 -32.55 10.08 36.09
N LEU A 158 -31.57 9.16 36.11
CA LEU A 158 -31.19 8.43 37.32
C LEU A 158 -30.24 9.21 38.24
N PHE A 159 -29.39 10.06 37.67
CA PHE A 159 -28.25 10.65 38.40
C PHE A 159 -28.22 12.18 38.40
N GLY A 160 -29.07 12.86 37.60
CA GLY A 160 -29.20 14.32 37.57
C GLY A 160 -28.25 14.99 36.59
#